data_AF-A0A2A5VUH0-F1
#
_entry.id   AF-A0A2A5VUH0-F1
#
_cell.length_a   1.000
_cell.length_b   1.000
_cell.length_c   1.000
_cell.angle_alpha   90.00
_cell.angle_beta   90.00
_cell.angle_gamma   90.00
#
_symmetry.space_group_name_H-M   'P 1'
#
loop_
_entity.id
_entity.type
_entity.pdbx_description
1 polymer ?
#
loop_
_entity_poly.entity_id
_entity_poly.type
_entity_poly.pdbx_seq_one_letter_code
_entity_poly.pdbx_strand_id
1 'polypeptide(L)'
;MSRVLAILMTASVVLAGCLGNAESDVFYGEDINPPMHVDDFVLMDENGDNYSLSQLQGKVIVVAFLFTRCPDICPIVSANLDFISEQLGDSYGSEVAILSITVDPWTDNSSVLANYAEQRGLDWPHLTTSNASDISDLTEVWSNFDVGLETYASDEDSDGVADGFDICSGTPEGEPVDDNGCGLETQQSNGDVKIMHHPLNYWVDHTTGTIIVDKQMRQRVWWGDTDWNAEMVLEDIYMLLEE
;
A
#
# COMPACT_ATOMS: atom_id res chain seq x y z
N MET A 1 -40.29 33.20 38.60
CA MET A 1 -39.88 31.80 38.31
C MET A 1 -39.70 31.56 36.81
N SER A 2 -40.69 31.83 35.95
CA SER A 2 -40.60 31.59 34.49
C SER A 2 -39.41 32.26 33.78
N ARG A 3 -39.04 33.51 34.12
CA ARG A 3 -37.89 34.21 33.51
C ARG A 3 -36.53 33.66 33.93
N VAL A 4 -36.41 33.17 35.16
CA VAL A 4 -35.17 32.57 35.68
C VAL A 4 -34.97 31.18 35.05
N LEU A 5 -36.07 30.44 34.87
CA LEU A 5 -36.06 29.15 34.18
C LEU A 5 -35.65 29.29 32.71
N ALA A 6 -36.13 30.35 32.04
CA ALA A 6 -35.76 30.63 30.65
C ALA A 6 -34.26 30.92 30.50
N ILE A 7 -33.68 31.73 31.41
CA ILE A 7 -32.24 32.06 31.39
C ILE A 7 -31.37 30.82 31.66
N LEU A 8 -31.80 29.93 32.57
CA LEU A 8 -31.10 28.68 32.85
C LEU A 8 -31.12 27.70 31.67
N MET A 9 -32.24 27.64 30.92
CA MET A 9 -32.32 26.82 29.70
C MET A 9 -31.46 27.37 28.56
N THR A 10 -31.42 28.69 28.33
CA THR A 10 -30.53 29.25 27.31
C THR A 10 -29.06 29.08 27.66
N ALA A 11 -28.68 29.23 28.93
CA ALA A 11 -27.30 28.99 29.37
C ALA A 11 -26.86 27.54 29.16
N SER A 12 -27.73 26.56 29.41
CA SER A 12 -27.41 25.14 29.23
C SER A 12 -27.26 24.73 27.76
N VAL A 13 -27.98 25.36 26.83
CA VAL A 13 -27.79 25.15 25.38
C VAL A 13 -26.47 25.74 24.89
N VAL A 14 -26.02 26.87 25.45
CA VAL A 14 -24.74 27.50 25.06
C VAL A 14 -23.53 26.73 25.64
N LEU A 15 -23.66 26.12 26.82
CA LEU A 15 -22.58 25.32 27.42
C LEU A 15 -22.46 23.89 26.86
N ALA A 16 -23.44 23.39 26.10
CA ALA A 16 -23.37 22.06 25.50
C ALA A 16 -22.24 21.91 24.45
N GLY A 17 -21.74 23.02 23.89
CA GLY A 17 -20.63 23.02 22.92
C GLY A 17 -19.23 22.90 23.52
N CYS A 18 -19.06 22.94 24.85
CA CYS A 18 -17.74 22.91 25.50
C CYS A 18 -17.39 21.58 26.19
N LEU A 19 -18.20 20.53 26.01
CA LEU A 19 -17.99 19.21 26.62
C LEU A 19 -17.55 18.14 25.61
N GLY A 20 -17.24 18.52 24.37
CA GLY A 20 -16.46 17.66 23.49
C GLY A 20 -15.00 17.72 23.94
N ASN A 21 -14.43 16.59 24.39
CA ASN A 21 -13.00 16.39 24.25
C ASN A 21 -12.74 16.48 22.75
N ALA A 22 -12.27 17.63 22.28
CA ALA A 22 -11.59 17.67 20.99
C ALA A 22 -10.40 16.72 21.18
N GLU A 23 -10.43 15.55 20.55
CA GLU A 23 -9.17 14.87 20.25
C GLU A 23 -8.35 15.91 19.49
N SER A 24 -7.26 16.36 20.10
CA SER A 24 -6.35 17.24 19.40
C SER A 24 -5.67 16.36 18.37
N ASP A 25 -6.04 16.50 17.09
CA ASP A 25 -5.24 15.95 16.00
C ASP A 25 -3.81 16.49 16.20
N VAL A 26 -2.91 15.58 16.56
CA VAL A 26 -1.49 15.90 16.81
C VAL A 26 -0.77 16.07 15.47
N PHE A 27 -1.21 15.29 14.48
CA PHE A 27 -0.63 15.20 13.15
C PHE A 27 -1.49 15.92 12.11
N TYR A 28 -0.87 16.25 10.97
CA TYR A 28 -1.59 16.77 9.81
C TYR A 28 -2.30 15.67 9.04
N GLY A 29 -1.73 14.46 9.02
CA GLY A 29 -2.42 13.25 8.58
C GLY A 29 -3.42 12.75 9.63
N GLU A 30 -4.16 11.70 9.30
CA GLU A 30 -5.09 11.09 10.24
C GLU A 30 -4.34 10.36 11.35
N ASP A 31 -4.65 10.69 12.61
CA ASP A 31 -4.05 10.07 13.78
C ASP A 31 -4.55 8.62 13.95
N ILE A 32 -3.63 7.66 14.02
CA ILE A 32 -3.92 6.27 14.35
C ILE A 32 -3.93 6.15 15.87
N ASN A 33 -5.11 6.37 16.45
CA ASN A 33 -5.34 6.36 17.89
C ASN A 33 -6.37 5.29 18.31
N PRO A 34 -6.00 4.27 19.11
CA PRO A 34 -4.68 4.06 19.70
C PRO A 34 -3.63 3.60 18.66
N PRO A 35 -2.33 3.91 18.87
CA PRO A 35 -1.27 3.42 18.01
C PRO A 35 -1.27 1.91 17.88
N MET A 36 -1.17 1.40 16.66
CA MET A 36 -1.17 -0.04 16.36
C MET A 36 0.25 -0.57 16.19
N HIS A 37 0.54 -1.75 16.74
CA HIS A 37 1.88 -2.33 16.59
C HIS A 37 2.10 -2.85 15.16
N VAL A 38 3.28 -2.59 14.61
CA VAL A 38 3.73 -3.20 13.36
C VAL A 38 4.44 -4.51 13.68
N ASP A 39 3.89 -5.62 13.19
CA ASP A 39 4.51 -6.93 13.33
C ASP A 39 5.76 -7.03 12.44
N ASP A 40 6.78 -7.76 12.90
CA ASP A 40 7.99 -7.97 12.10
C ASP A 40 7.69 -8.88 10.91
N PHE A 41 8.32 -8.59 9.78
CA PHE A 41 8.17 -9.35 8.55
C PHE A 41 9.51 -9.51 7.82
N VAL A 42 9.56 -10.50 6.94
CA VAL A 42 10.64 -10.66 5.96
C VAL A 42 10.00 -10.78 4.59
N LEU A 43 10.35 -9.84 3.71
CA LEU A 43 9.94 -9.80 2.31
C LEU A 43 11.20 -9.87 1.42
N MET A 44 11.03 -9.78 0.12
CA MET A 44 12.12 -9.72 -0.86
C MET A 44 12.18 -8.32 -1.48
N ASP A 45 13.37 -7.74 -1.58
CA ASP A 45 13.57 -6.43 -2.21
C ASP A 45 13.73 -6.53 -3.74
N GLU A 46 13.94 -5.40 -4.39
CA GLU A 46 14.13 -5.30 -5.84
C GLU A 46 15.44 -5.96 -6.34
N ASN A 47 16.41 -6.18 -5.46
CA ASN A 47 17.65 -6.88 -5.77
C ASN A 47 17.50 -8.41 -5.66
N GLY A 48 16.36 -8.88 -5.14
CA GLY A 48 16.11 -10.29 -4.86
C GLY A 48 16.68 -10.76 -3.53
N ASP A 49 17.06 -9.83 -2.66
CA ASP A 49 17.58 -10.11 -1.32
C ASP A 49 16.45 -10.07 -0.28
N ASN A 50 16.60 -10.86 0.78
CA ASN A 50 15.65 -10.82 1.89
C ASN A 50 15.78 -9.51 2.67
N TYR A 51 14.64 -8.84 2.87
CA TYR A 51 14.53 -7.58 3.61
C TYR A 51 13.68 -7.78 4.86
N SER A 52 14.26 -7.53 6.04
CA SER A 52 13.53 -7.64 7.31
C SER A 52 13.17 -6.27 7.86
N LEU A 53 11.94 -6.09 8.32
CA LEU A 53 11.52 -4.84 8.96
C LEU A 53 12.35 -4.53 10.21
N SER A 54 12.72 -5.55 10.99
CA SER A 54 13.53 -5.42 12.21
C SER A 54 14.83 -4.62 12.04
N GLN A 55 15.40 -4.56 10.83
CA GLN A 55 16.61 -3.77 10.55
C GLN A 55 16.39 -2.25 10.66
N LEU A 56 15.12 -1.81 10.61
CA LEU A 56 14.71 -0.41 10.74
C LEU A 56 14.32 -0.03 12.17
N GLN A 57 14.45 -0.93 13.14
CA GLN A 57 14.07 -0.67 14.52
C GLN A 57 14.78 0.59 15.06
N GLY A 58 14.02 1.48 15.69
CA GLY A 58 14.51 2.74 16.22
C GLY A 58 14.51 3.92 15.23
N LYS A 59 14.08 3.70 13.98
CA LYS A 59 13.86 4.74 12.97
C LYS A 59 12.38 5.09 12.87
N VAL A 60 12.08 6.28 12.35
CA VAL A 60 10.75 6.57 11.79
C VAL A 60 10.67 5.94 10.41
N ILE A 61 9.58 5.23 10.09
CA ILE A 61 9.46 4.48 8.85
C ILE A 61 8.22 4.96 8.10
N VAL A 62 8.39 5.39 6.85
CA VAL A 62 7.30 5.74 5.94
C VAL A 62 7.05 4.54 5.04
N VAL A 63 5.85 3.96 5.12
CA VAL A 63 5.45 2.76 4.38
C VAL A 63 4.37 3.13 3.37
N ALA A 64 4.61 2.89 2.08
CA ALA A 64 3.62 3.09 1.03
C ALA A 64 3.27 1.77 0.34
N PHE A 65 1.97 1.54 0.09
CA PHE A 65 1.49 0.38 -0.64
C PHE A 65 1.23 0.78 -2.10
N LEU A 66 1.97 0.19 -3.04
CA LEU A 66 2.01 0.61 -4.44
C LEU A 66 1.98 -0.61 -5.37
N PHE A 67 1.77 -0.41 -6.67
CA PHE A 67 2.07 -1.46 -7.65
C PHE A 67 2.46 -0.85 -8.99
N THR A 68 3.28 -1.56 -9.78
CA THR A 68 3.97 -0.93 -10.92
C THR A 68 3.05 -0.57 -12.09
N ARG A 69 1.90 -1.24 -12.20
CA ARG A 69 0.89 -1.00 -13.26
C ARG A 69 -0.13 0.09 -12.93
N CYS A 70 -0.08 0.64 -11.71
CA CYS A 70 -0.96 1.68 -11.24
C CYS A 70 -0.86 2.94 -12.14
N PRO A 71 -1.92 3.30 -12.88
CA PRO A 71 -1.83 4.33 -13.91
C PRO A 71 -1.91 5.76 -13.36
N ASP A 72 -2.43 5.94 -12.15
CA ASP A 72 -2.86 7.24 -11.65
C ASP A 72 -2.06 7.70 -10.42
N ILE A 73 -2.39 7.19 -9.23
CA ILE A 73 -1.93 7.80 -7.97
C ILE A 73 -0.50 7.39 -7.59
N CYS A 74 -0.10 6.15 -7.87
CA CYS A 74 1.19 5.62 -7.44
C CYS A 74 2.42 6.38 -8.00
N PRO A 75 2.43 6.84 -9.27
CA PRO A 75 3.49 7.72 -9.76
C PRO A 75 3.60 9.05 -9.01
N ILE A 76 2.47 9.62 -8.58
CA ILE A 76 2.43 10.84 -7.75
C ILE A 76 2.96 10.49 -6.36
N VAL A 77 2.55 9.34 -5.80
CA VAL A 77 3.01 8.87 -4.50
C VAL A 77 4.54 8.70 -4.49
N SER A 78 5.09 8.01 -5.49
CA SER A 78 6.54 7.86 -5.60
C SER A 78 7.27 9.19 -5.75
N ALA A 79 6.73 10.15 -6.52
CA ALA A 79 7.37 11.43 -6.74
C ALA A 79 7.44 12.29 -5.46
N ASN A 80 6.42 12.31 -4.60
CA ASN A 80 6.56 13.07 -3.36
C ASN A 80 7.37 12.34 -2.29
N LEU A 81 7.43 10.99 -2.30
CA LEU A 81 8.33 10.25 -1.41
C LEU A 81 9.79 10.57 -1.75
N ASP A 82 10.11 10.67 -3.05
CA ASP A 82 11.42 11.11 -3.54
C ASP A 82 11.73 12.54 -3.10
N PHE A 83 10.77 13.47 -3.23
CA PHE A 83 10.94 14.81 -2.68
C PHE A 83 11.19 14.81 -1.16
N ILE A 84 10.44 14.00 -0.40
CA ILE A 84 10.60 13.87 1.05
C ILE A 84 11.99 13.32 1.40
N SER A 85 12.48 12.29 0.69
CA SER A 85 13.81 11.73 0.93
C SER A 85 14.90 12.78 0.72
N GLU A 86 14.78 13.63 -0.32
CA GLU A 86 15.69 14.76 -0.56
C GLU A 86 15.64 15.80 0.56
N GLN A 87 14.44 16.15 1.05
CA GLN A 87 14.29 17.15 2.12
C GLN A 87 14.81 16.66 3.48
N LEU A 88 14.71 15.35 3.75
CA LEU A 88 15.21 14.74 4.97
C LEU A 88 16.74 14.82 5.11
N GLY A 89 17.47 14.94 3.99
CA GLY A 89 18.92 15.13 3.99
C GLY A 89 19.66 14.05 4.79
N ASP A 90 20.48 14.46 5.76
CA ASP A 90 21.30 13.54 6.56
C ASP A 90 20.47 12.59 7.46
N SER A 91 19.22 12.94 7.77
CA SER A 91 18.31 12.09 8.56
C SER A 91 17.74 10.94 7.73
N TYR A 92 17.71 11.04 6.39
CA TYR A 92 17.30 9.94 5.53
C TYR A 92 18.33 8.79 5.57
N GLY A 93 17.83 7.57 5.72
CA GLY A 93 18.64 6.36 5.93
C GLY A 93 19.23 6.21 7.33
N SER A 94 19.44 7.31 8.08
CA SER A 94 20.04 7.28 9.43
C SER A 94 18.98 7.24 10.55
N GLU A 95 17.94 8.07 10.45
CA GLU A 95 16.86 8.22 11.44
C GLU A 95 15.48 7.97 10.84
N VAL A 96 15.34 8.19 9.53
CA VAL A 96 14.12 7.94 8.77
C VAL A 96 14.39 6.94 7.65
N ALA A 97 13.48 6.01 7.43
CA ALA A 97 13.51 5.11 6.29
C ALA A 97 12.19 5.20 5.51
N ILE A 98 12.27 5.00 4.21
CA ILE A 98 11.10 4.85 3.34
C ILE A 98 11.10 3.40 2.84
N LEU A 99 9.92 2.80 2.73
CA LEU A 99 9.70 1.51 2.10
C LEU A 99 8.46 1.61 1.22
N SER A 100 8.46 0.83 0.14
CA SER A 100 7.20 0.53 -0.55
C SER A 100 6.98 -0.97 -0.63
N ILE A 101 5.72 -1.39 -0.52
CA ILE A 101 5.32 -2.80 -0.51
C ILE A 101 4.30 -3.00 -1.61
N THR A 102 4.51 -3.99 -2.47
CA THR A 102 3.57 -4.22 -3.57
C THR A 102 2.22 -4.75 -3.07
N VAL A 103 1.14 -4.34 -3.74
CA VAL A 103 -0.20 -4.93 -3.63
C VAL A 103 -0.52 -5.88 -4.81
N ASP A 104 0.39 -5.99 -5.77
CA ASP A 104 0.23 -6.80 -6.99
C ASP A 104 1.42 -7.76 -7.20
N PRO A 105 1.69 -8.69 -6.26
CA PRO A 105 2.89 -9.54 -6.30
C PRO A 105 2.97 -10.49 -7.50
N TRP A 106 1.86 -10.76 -8.17
CA TRP A 106 1.82 -11.61 -9.36
C TRP A 106 2.45 -10.94 -10.59
N THR A 107 2.43 -9.61 -10.63
CA THR A 107 3.15 -8.82 -11.64
C THR A 107 4.49 -8.32 -11.08
N ASP A 108 4.48 -7.83 -9.85
CA ASP A 108 5.57 -7.09 -9.23
C ASP A 108 6.59 -8.00 -8.54
N ASN A 109 7.33 -8.77 -9.33
CA ASN A 109 8.54 -9.45 -8.84
C ASN A 109 9.73 -8.46 -8.72
N SER A 110 10.81 -8.89 -8.06
CA SER A 110 12.01 -8.06 -7.81
C SER A 110 12.55 -7.37 -9.05
N SER A 111 12.62 -8.06 -10.20
CA SER A 111 13.13 -7.46 -11.45
C SER A 111 12.20 -6.38 -12.01
N VAL A 112 10.88 -6.53 -11.85
CA VAL A 112 9.90 -5.53 -12.27
C VAL A 112 9.98 -4.30 -11.35
N LEU A 113 10.09 -4.52 -10.04
CA LEU A 113 10.28 -3.44 -9.06
C LEU A 113 11.60 -2.70 -9.25
N ALA A 114 12.69 -3.39 -9.55
CA ALA A 114 14.00 -2.76 -9.83
C ALA A 114 13.91 -1.83 -11.03
N ASN A 115 13.22 -2.26 -12.09
CA ASN A 115 13.00 -1.44 -13.27
C ASN A 115 12.08 -0.25 -12.98
N TYR A 116 11.04 -0.44 -12.15
CA TYR A 116 10.18 0.64 -11.68
C TYR A 116 10.95 1.72 -10.94
N ALA A 117 11.84 1.31 -10.03
CA ALA A 117 12.70 2.18 -9.23
C ALA A 117 13.72 2.92 -10.11
N GLU A 118 14.44 2.20 -10.97
CA GLU A 118 15.45 2.77 -11.88
C GLU A 118 14.85 3.82 -12.82
N GLN A 119 13.70 3.54 -13.44
CA GLN A 119 13.05 4.49 -14.36
C GLN A 119 12.62 5.78 -13.67
N ARG A 120 12.38 5.74 -12.36
CA ARG A 120 11.91 6.88 -11.56
C ARG A 120 13.00 7.52 -10.70
N GLY A 121 14.19 6.90 -10.62
CA GLY A 121 15.29 7.39 -9.79
C GLY A 121 15.09 7.18 -8.30
N LEU A 122 14.27 6.20 -7.91
CA LEU A 122 13.94 5.94 -6.49
C LEU A 122 15.04 5.08 -5.85
N ASP A 123 15.40 5.39 -4.61
CA ASP A 123 16.55 4.78 -3.92
C ASP A 123 16.20 4.00 -2.65
N TRP A 124 14.91 3.88 -2.32
CA TRP A 124 14.43 3.07 -1.20
C TRP A 124 14.04 1.65 -1.62
N PRO A 125 13.98 0.70 -0.67
CA PRO A 125 13.57 -0.66 -0.96
C PRO A 125 12.12 -0.75 -1.47
N HIS A 126 11.95 -1.51 -2.55
CA HIS A 126 10.65 -1.88 -3.11
C HIS A 126 10.41 -3.37 -2.87
N LEU A 127 9.46 -3.70 -2.01
CA LEU A 127 9.30 -5.03 -1.45
C LEU A 127 8.17 -5.83 -2.10
N THR A 128 8.40 -7.13 -2.26
CA THR A 128 7.46 -8.14 -2.75
C THR A 128 7.67 -9.47 -2.03
N THR A 129 6.88 -10.48 -2.39
CA THR A 129 7.05 -11.84 -1.88
C THR A 129 8.17 -12.58 -2.63
N SER A 130 8.77 -13.55 -1.96
CA SER A 130 9.71 -14.49 -2.60
C SER A 130 9.03 -15.49 -3.55
N ASN A 131 7.72 -15.69 -3.41
CA ASN A 131 6.95 -16.65 -4.19
C ASN A 131 5.54 -16.15 -4.48
N ALA A 132 5.27 -15.69 -5.71
CA ALA A 132 3.95 -15.20 -6.11
C ALA A 132 2.82 -16.25 -6.03
N SER A 133 3.15 -17.55 -5.93
CA SER A 133 2.17 -18.62 -5.70
C SER A 133 1.83 -18.83 -4.22
N ASP A 134 2.63 -18.26 -3.31
CA ASP A 134 2.42 -18.31 -1.86
C ASP A 134 2.68 -16.92 -1.25
N ILE A 135 1.62 -16.12 -1.23
CA ILE A 135 1.65 -14.71 -0.80
C ILE A 135 1.30 -14.55 0.69
N SER A 136 1.47 -15.58 1.51
CA SER A 136 1.09 -15.53 2.92
C SER A 136 1.83 -14.44 3.69
N ASP A 137 3.11 -14.22 3.33
CA ASP A 137 3.96 -13.18 3.89
C ASP A 137 3.38 -11.78 3.65
N LEU A 138 2.99 -11.47 2.41
CA LEU A 138 2.33 -10.21 2.06
C LEU A 138 0.95 -10.09 2.69
N THR A 139 0.18 -11.19 2.77
CA THR A 139 -1.16 -11.17 3.37
C THR A 139 -1.12 -10.81 4.85
N GLU A 140 -0.13 -11.33 5.59
CA GLU A 140 0.09 -10.95 7.00
C GLU A 140 0.46 -9.46 7.13
N VAL A 141 1.33 -8.95 6.25
CA VAL A 141 1.70 -7.52 6.21
C VAL A 141 0.48 -6.66 5.91
N TRP A 142 -0.25 -6.94 4.83
CA TRP A 142 -1.45 -6.18 4.47
C TRP A 142 -2.49 -6.20 5.58
N SER A 143 -2.70 -7.33 6.26
CA SER A 143 -3.61 -7.41 7.40
C SER A 143 -3.14 -6.57 8.60
N ASN A 144 -1.84 -6.48 8.87
CA ASN A 144 -1.31 -5.68 9.98
C ASN A 144 -1.46 -4.17 9.71
N PHE A 145 -1.40 -3.74 8.45
CA PHE A 145 -1.58 -2.35 8.02
C PHE A 145 -3.01 -2.00 7.56
N ASP A 146 -3.98 -2.92 7.69
CA ASP A 146 -5.36 -2.77 7.22
C ASP A 146 -5.48 -2.41 5.72
N VAL A 147 -4.59 -2.99 4.91
CA VAL A 147 -4.60 -2.88 3.45
C VAL A 147 -5.58 -3.91 2.90
N GLY A 148 -6.78 -3.45 2.54
CA GLY A 148 -7.78 -4.25 1.85
C GLY A 148 -7.41 -4.41 0.39
N LEU A 149 -7.61 -5.61 -0.16
CA LEU A 149 -7.42 -5.89 -1.59
C LEU A 149 -8.72 -6.39 -2.20
N GLU A 150 -9.14 -5.74 -3.28
CA GLU A 150 -10.16 -6.24 -4.18
C GLU A 150 -9.52 -6.57 -5.53
N THR A 151 -9.54 -7.84 -5.90
CA THR A 151 -9.12 -8.28 -7.23
C THR A 151 -10.35 -8.55 -8.08
N TYR A 152 -10.38 -7.94 -9.26
CA TYR A 152 -11.42 -8.19 -10.25
C TYR A 152 -10.87 -9.14 -11.31
N ALA A 153 -11.29 -10.40 -11.27
CA ALA A 153 -11.01 -11.38 -12.30
C ALA A 153 -11.82 -11.07 -13.56
N SER A 154 -11.16 -10.65 -14.64
CA SER A 154 -11.70 -10.86 -15.99
C SER A 154 -11.32 -12.27 -16.43
N ASP A 155 -12.22 -12.95 -17.12
CA ASP A 155 -12.02 -14.29 -17.69
C ASP A 155 -12.69 -14.23 -19.08
N GLU A 156 -11.89 -13.89 -20.09
CA GLU A 156 -12.34 -13.56 -21.45
C GLU A 156 -12.88 -14.79 -22.19
N ASP A 157 -12.29 -15.97 -21.98
CA ASP A 157 -12.71 -17.22 -22.62
C ASP A 157 -13.60 -18.11 -21.73
N SER A 158 -13.81 -17.71 -20.47
CA SER A 158 -14.72 -18.36 -19.52
C SER A 158 -14.32 -19.80 -19.20
N ASP A 159 -13.02 -20.09 -19.22
CA ASP A 159 -12.48 -21.42 -18.91
C ASP A 159 -12.36 -21.69 -17.39
N GLY A 160 -12.57 -20.66 -16.56
CA GLY A 160 -12.53 -20.71 -15.12
C GLY A 160 -11.21 -20.26 -14.49
N VAL A 161 -10.25 -19.81 -15.29
CA VAL A 161 -9.00 -19.15 -14.86
C VAL A 161 -9.06 -17.69 -15.30
N ALA A 162 -8.84 -16.77 -14.37
CA ALA A 162 -8.88 -15.34 -14.72
C ALA A 162 -7.73 -15.01 -15.70
N ASP A 163 -7.95 -14.10 -16.65
CA ASP A 163 -6.99 -13.65 -17.66
C ASP A 163 -5.63 -13.27 -17.05
N GLY A 164 -5.62 -12.80 -15.79
CA GLY A 164 -4.44 -12.44 -15.02
C GLY A 164 -3.52 -13.61 -14.66
N PHE A 165 -4.12 -14.78 -14.54
CA PHE A 165 -3.50 -16.05 -14.19
C PHE A 165 -3.52 -17.06 -15.35
N ASP A 166 -4.28 -16.75 -16.41
CA ASP A 166 -4.45 -17.57 -17.59
C ASP A 166 -3.35 -17.30 -18.64
N ILE A 167 -2.54 -18.34 -18.88
CA ILE A 167 -1.47 -18.36 -19.88
C ILE A 167 -2.04 -18.67 -21.27
N CYS A 168 -3.22 -19.27 -21.34
CA CYS A 168 -3.87 -19.87 -22.49
C CYS A 168 -5.23 -19.21 -22.79
N SER A 169 -5.21 -17.91 -23.13
CA SER A 169 -6.35 -16.98 -23.34
C SER A 169 -7.34 -17.29 -24.47
N GLY A 170 -7.48 -18.55 -24.87
CA GLY A 170 -8.38 -18.99 -25.93
C GLY A 170 -8.71 -20.46 -25.81
N THR A 171 -8.85 -20.96 -24.59
CA THR A 171 -9.23 -22.32 -24.31
C THR A 171 -10.69 -22.55 -24.71
N PRO A 172 -11.02 -23.67 -25.39
CA PRO A 172 -12.39 -23.95 -25.79
C PRO A 172 -13.37 -24.02 -24.61
N GLU A 173 -14.53 -23.36 -24.76
CA GLU A 173 -15.59 -23.36 -23.76
C GLU A 173 -15.97 -24.78 -23.31
N GLY A 174 -15.86 -25.03 -22.00
CA GLY A 174 -16.19 -26.31 -21.36
C GLY A 174 -15.08 -27.36 -21.38
N GLU A 175 -13.88 -27.02 -21.89
CA GLU A 175 -12.70 -27.87 -21.72
C GLU A 175 -12.16 -27.76 -20.28
N PRO A 176 -11.81 -28.89 -19.62
CA PRO A 176 -11.10 -28.82 -18.34
C PRO A 176 -9.70 -28.26 -18.53
N VAL A 177 -9.33 -27.28 -17.70
CA VAL A 177 -8.03 -26.61 -17.74
C VAL A 177 -7.16 -26.93 -16.53
N ASP A 178 -5.85 -26.74 -16.66
CA ASP A 178 -4.94 -26.71 -15.53
C ASP A 178 -4.97 -25.34 -14.81
N ASP A 179 -4.15 -25.18 -13.76
CA ASP A 179 -4.10 -23.95 -12.96
C ASP A 179 -3.62 -22.71 -13.77
N ASN A 180 -3.19 -22.88 -15.02
CA ASN A 180 -2.76 -21.80 -15.92
C ASN A 180 -3.75 -21.56 -17.06
N GLY A 181 -4.97 -22.09 -16.99
CA GLY A 181 -5.99 -21.96 -18.04
C GLY A 181 -5.70 -22.81 -19.28
N CYS A 182 -4.71 -23.71 -19.24
CA CYS A 182 -4.38 -24.51 -20.41
C CYS A 182 -5.18 -25.81 -20.45
N GLY A 183 -5.88 -26.03 -21.57
CA GLY A 183 -6.68 -27.24 -21.82
C GLY A 183 -5.91 -28.55 -21.60
N LEU A 184 -6.45 -29.41 -20.74
CA LEU A 184 -5.85 -30.70 -20.37
C LEU A 184 -5.85 -31.71 -21.52
N GLU A 185 -6.75 -31.56 -22.49
CA GLU A 185 -6.88 -32.46 -23.64
C GLU A 185 -6.26 -31.88 -24.91
N THR A 186 -6.28 -30.56 -25.08
CA THR A 186 -5.84 -29.91 -26.31
C THR A 186 -4.40 -29.42 -26.32
N GLN A 187 -3.67 -29.39 -25.18
CA GLN A 187 -2.24 -29.04 -25.04
C GLN A 187 -1.66 -28.43 -26.33
N GLN A 188 -2.01 -27.17 -26.59
CA GLN A 188 -1.68 -26.51 -27.85
C GLN A 188 -0.16 -26.55 -28.04
N SER A 189 0.28 -27.17 -29.13
CA SER A 189 1.70 -27.20 -29.48
C SER A 189 2.16 -25.77 -29.76
N ASN A 190 3.13 -25.28 -28.99
CA ASN A 190 3.91 -24.04 -29.19
C ASN A 190 3.87 -23.54 -30.65
N GLY A 191 3.06 -22.53 -30.93
CA GLY A 191 3.01 -21.94 -32.27
C GLY A 191 1.85 -20.98 -32.49
N ASP A 192 2.05 -19.74 -32.06
CA ASP A 192 1.42 -18.51 -32.55
C ASP A 192 -0.10 -18.34 -32.38
N VAL A 193 -0.51 -17.62 -31.33
CA VAL A 193 -1.23 -16.33 -31.49
C VAL A 193 -0.81 -15.37 -30.37
N LYS A 194 0.02 -14.37 -30.72
CA LYS A 194 0.18 -13.13 -29.95
C LYS A 194 -0.86 -12.13 -30.46
N ILE A 195 -1.82 -11.77 -29.62
CA ILE A 195 -2.52 -10.48 -29.70
C ILE A 195 -2.47 -9.90 -28.29
N MET A 196 -1.41 -9.14 -27.99
CA MET A 196 -1.39 -8.30 -26.79
C MET A 196 -2.26 -7.07 -27.06
N HIS A 197 -3.54 -7.15 -26.76
CA HIS A 197 -4.29 -5.95 -26.37
C HIS A 197 -3.94 -5.64 -24.90
N HIS A 198 -3.82 -4.34 -24.58
CA HIS A 198 -3.34 -3.77 -23.31
C HIS A 198 -3.44 -4.72 -22.09
N PRO A 199 -2.32 -5.08 -21.43
CA PRO A 199 -2.32 -6.12 -20.40
C PRO A 199 -2.79 -5.54 -19.07
N LEU A 200 -4.10 -5.34 -18.92
CA LEU A 200 -4.74 -5.20 -17.62
C LEU A 200 -5.75 -6.34 -17.48
N ASN A 201 -5.20 -7.56 -17.39
CA ASN A 201 -5.93 -8.83 -17.29
C ASN A 201 -6.61 -9.07 -15.93
N TYR A 202 -6.48 -8.11 -15.01
CA TYR A 202 -7.24 -7.99 -13.76
C TYR A 202 -6.93 -6.61 -13.18
N TRP A 203 -7.86 -6.11 -12.38
CA TRP A 203 -7.67 -4.86 -11.62
C TRP A 203 -7.39 -5.20 -10.17
N VAL A 204 -6.38 -4.53 -9.60
CA VAL A 204 -6.13 -4.49 -8.17
C VAL A 204 -6.64 -3.15 -7.69
N ASP A 205 -7.65 -3.17 -6.83
CA ASP A 205 -8.03 -2.02 -6.02
C ASP A 205 -7.62 -2.29 -4.57
N HIS A 206 -7.22 -1.26 -3.86
CA HIS A 206 -6.78 -1.40 -2.48
C HIS A 206 -7.11 -0.17 -1.64
N THR A 207 -7.17 -0.33 -0.32
CA THR A 207 -7.12 0.85 0.55
C THR A 207 -5.77 1.54 0.34
N THR A 208 -5.83 2.69 -0.32
CA THR A 208 -4.70 3.51 -0.75
C THR A 208 -4.27 4.43 0.39
N GLY A 209 -3.04 4.32 0.85
CA GLY A 209 -2.49 5.24 1.83
C GLY A 209 -1.04 4.98 2.19
N THR A 210 -0.37 6.03 2.66
CA THR A 210 0.97 6.01 3.24
C THR A 210 0.87 6.05 4.76
N ILE A 211 1.57 5.16 5.45
CA ILE A 211 1.56 5.05 6.90
C ILE A 211 2.92 5.44 7.46
N ILE A 212 2.93 6.29 8.49
CA ILE A 212 4.15 6.65 9.23
C ILE A 212 4.18 5.86 10.54
N VAL A 213 5.27 5.12 10.72
CA VAL A 213 5.56 4.25 11.86
C VAL A 213 6.63 4.90 12.72
N ASP A 214 6.43 4.94 14.04
CA ASP A 214 7.41 5.51 14.97
C ASP A 214 8.57 4.56 15.30
N LYS A 215 9.54 5.11 16.05
CA LYS A 215 10.76 4.40 16.51
C LYS A 215 10.47 3.19 17.39
N GLN A 216 9.24 3.02 17.89
CA GLN A 216 8.80 1.89 18.69
C GLN A 216 7.98 0.87 17.90
N MET A 217 7.99 0.93 16.56
CA MET A 217 7.24 0.04 15.68
C MET A 217 5.74 0.14 15.91
N ARG A 218 5.23 1.37 15.97
CA ARG A 218 3.79 1.63 16.04
C ARG A 218 3.36 2.51 14.88
N GLN A 219 2.28 2.14 14.21
CA GLN A 219 1.60 2.98 13.23
C GLN A 219 1.01 4.19 13.95
N ARG A 220 1.30 5.40 13.46
CA ARG A 220 0.94 6.66 14.12
C ARG A 220 0.11 7.58 13.26
N VAL A 221 0.42 7.63 11.97
CA VAL A 221 -0.21 8.56 11.05
C VAL A 221 -0.56 7.84 9.78
N TRP A 222 -1.78 8.01 9.31
CA TRP A 222 -2.22 7.58 8.00
C TRP A 222 -2.42 8.79 7.09
N TRP A 223 -1.93 8.68 5.87
CA TRP A 223 -2.08 9.68 4.82
C TRP A 223 -2.76 9.04 3.61
N GLY A 224 -3.96 9.51 3.27
CA GLY A 224 -4.64 9.08 2.05
C GLY A 224 -3.92 9.58 0.81
N ASP A 225 -3.83 8.73 -0.22
CA ASP A 225 -3.03 9.02 -1.42
C ASP A 225 -3.54 10.24 -2.22
N THR A 226 -4.82 10.62 -2.06
CA THR A 226 -5.42 11.81 -2.71
C THR A 226 -5.25 13.11 -1.93
N ASP A 227 -4.95 13.02 -0.63
CA ASP A 227 -4.87 14.18 0.28
C ASP A 227 -3.42 14.64 0.50
N TRP A 228 -2.54 14.21 -0.40
CA TRP A 228 -1.12 14.17 -0.14
C TRP A 228 -0.45 15.54 -0.32
N ASN A 229 -0.02 16.12 0.81
CA ASN A 229 0.81 17.31 0.85
C ASN A 229 2.19 16.95 1.44
N ALA A 230 3.20 16.90 0.57
CA ALA A 230 4.54 16.46 0.93
C ALA A 230 5.17 17.24 2.08
N GLU A 231 4.92 18.55 2.16
CA GLU A 231 5.44 19.40 3.24
C GLU A 231 4.80 19.03 4.58
N MET A 232 3.50 18.74 4.60
CA MET A 232 2.80 18.35 5.83
C MET A 232 3.17 16.93 6.28
N VAL A 233 3.35 16.00 5.35
CA VAL A 233 3.89 14.66 5.64
C VAL A 233 5.28 14.79 6.28
N LEU A 234 6.13 15.68 5.74
CA LEU A 234 7.45 15.93 6.28
C LEU A 234 7.39 16.49 7.72
N GLU A 235 6.46 17.40 8.02
CA GLU A 235 6.23 17.90 9.38
C GLU A 235 5.82 16.77 10.34
N ASP A 236 4.93 15.87 9.95
CA ASP A 236 4.55 14.71 10.77
C ASP A 236 5.75 13.77 11.04
N ILE A 237 6.61 13.57 10.04
CA ILE A 237 7.88 12.82 10.23
C ILE A 237 8.77 13.51 11.26
N TYR A 238 8.92 14.84 11.18
CA TYR A 238 9.73 15.59 12.15
C TYR A 238 9.14 15.53 13.56
N MET A 239 7.81 15.59 13.72
CA MET A 239 7.18 15.41 15.03
C MET A 239 7.53 14.05 15.64
N LEU A 240 7.49 12.96 14.86
CA LEU A 240 7.89 11.63 15.34
C LEU A 240 9.39 11.47 15.57
N LEU A 241 10.22 12.26 14.90
CA LEU A 241 11.66 12.33 15.17
C LEU A 241 11.97 13.02 16.52
N GLU A 242 11.12 13.94 16.97
CA GLU A 242 11.28 14.64 18.26
C GLU A 242 10.80 13.83 19.47
N GLU A 243 9.98 12.79 19.27
CA GLU A 243 9.54 11.83 20.30
C GLU A 243 10.66 10.84 20.71
#